data_AF-A0A554QCT1-F1
#
_entry.id   AF-A0A554QCT1-F1
#
_cell.length_a   1.000
_cell.length_b   1.000
_cell.length_c   1.000
_cell.angle_alpha   90.00
_cell.angle_beta   90.00
_cell.angle_gamma   90.00
#
_symmetry.space_group_name_H-M   'P 1'
#
loop_
_entity.id
_entity.type
_entity.pdbx_description
1 polymer ?
#
loop_
_entity_poly.entity_id
_entity_poly.type
_entity_poly.pdbx_seq_one_letter_code
_entity_poly.pdbx_strand_id
1 'polypeptide(L)'
;MRDSWSPEFRPGKWERDKEQFAAWMTGADVRGPWKRRRFGIWREEQFSAQMRAAREAEQKRQAELMANPSAELVEAYRELQAAETASGARIGCARGGDMTDPKTVRALARLLSDHAE
;
A
#
# COMPACT_ATOMS: atom_id res chain seq x y z
N MET A 1 20.60 1.90 30.31
CA MET A 1 19.83 0.72 30.75
C MET A 1 19.41 -0.01 29.49
N ARG A 2 19.98 -1.20 29.26
CA ARG A 2 19.77 -2.00 28.05
C ARG A 2 18.34 -2.56 27.99
N ASP A 3 17.86 -2.63 26.76
CA ASP A 3 16.66 -3.28 26.22
C ASP A 3 16.14 -4.48 27.03
N SER A 4 15.22 -4.20 27.95
CA SER A 4 14.37 -5.22 28.58
C SER A 4 12.99 -5.34 27.90
N TRP A 5 12.86 -4.73 26.73
CA TRP A 5 11.62 -4.64 25.94
C TRP A 5 11.44 -5.81 24.96
N SER A 6 12.49 -6.63 24.73
CA SER A 6 12.40 -7.75 23.79
C SER A 6 11.49 -8.88 24.34
N PRO A 7 10.53 -9.37 23.54
CA PRO A 7 9.65 -10.50 23.91
C PRO A 7 10.40 -11.81 24.19
N GLU A 8 11.68 -11.89 23.88
CA GLU A 8 12.54 -13.06 24.13
C GLU A 8 12.77 -13.36 25.62
N PHE A 9 12.61 -12.37 26.50
CA PHE A 9 13.13 -12.52 27.87
C PHE A 9 12.15 -13.18 28.87
N ARG A 10 10.83 -13.21 28.60
CA ARG A 10 9.81 -13.74 29.55
C ARG A 10 8.51 -14.27 28.88
N PRO A 11 8.49 -15.50 28.36
CA PRO A 11 7.35 -16.06 27.61
C PRO A 11 6.03 -16.15 28.40
N GLY A 12 6.02 -16.53 29.68
CA GLY A 12 4.76 -16.65 30.44
C GLY A 12 4.07 -15.32 30.80
N LYS A 13 4.83 -14.21 30.88
CA LYS A 13 4.25 -12.86 31.04
C LYS A 13 3.73 -12.31 29.71
N TRP A 14 4.25 -12.82 28.61
CA TRP A 14 3.86 -12.45 27.26
C TRP A 14 2.49 -12.99 26.88
N GLU A 15 2.13 -14.22 27.24
CA GLU A 15 0.80 -14.78 26.99
C GLU A 15 -0.30 -13.98 27.71
N ARG A 16 -0.12 -13.68 29.00
CA ARG A 16 -1.08 -12.86 29.76
C ARG A 16 -1.19 -11.43 29.23
N ASP A 17 -0.08 -10.85 28.78
CA ASP A 17 -0.10 -9.50 28.21
C ASP A 17 -0.73 -9.50 26.80
N LYS A 18 -0.61 -10.57 26.02
CA LYS A 18 -1.33 -10.78 24.75
C LYS A 18 -2.84 -10.89 24.98
N GLU A 19 -3.28 -11.69 25.95
CA GLU A 19 -4.71 -11.83 26.29
C GLU A 19 -5.29 -10.49 26.76
N GLN A 20 -4.60 -9.79 27.65
CA GLN A 20 -5.01 -8.45 28.10
C GLN A 20 -5.00 -7.44 26.94
N PHE A 21 -4.05 -7.53 26.02
CA PHE A 21 -4.02 -6.69 24.83
C PHE A 21 -5.20 -6.99 23.90
N ALA A 22 -5.51 -8.26 23.64
CA ALA A 22 -6.66 -8.67 22.85
C ALA A 22 -7.98 -8.19 23.49
N ALA A 23 -8.13 -8.37 24.80
CA ALA A 23 -9.29 -7.86 25.54
C ALA A 23 -9.38 -6.31 25.49
N TRP A 24 -8.25 -5.60 25.58
CA TRP A 24 -8.21 -4.15 25.45
C TRP A 24 -8.59 -3.69 24.04
N MET A 25 -8.15 -4.39 23.00
CA MET A 25 -8.54 -4.14 21.60
C MET A 25 -10.04 -4.35 21.37
N THR A 26 -10.70 -5.21 22.15
CA THR A 26 -12.16 -5.42 22.13
C THR A 26 -12.93 -4.51 23.09
N GLY A 27 -12.25 -3.58 23.78
CA GLY A 27 -12.87 -2.53 24.60
C GLY A 27 -12.76 -2.72 26.12
N ALA A 28 -12.05 -3.72 26.61
CA ALA A 28 -11.82 -3.88 28.05
C ALA A 28 -10.92 -2.76 28.60
N ASP A 29 -11.15 -2.33 29.85
CA ASP A 29 -10.31 -1.31 30.47
C ASP A 29 -8.99 -1.88 31.01
N VAL A 30 -7.93 -1.07 30.92
CA VAL A 30 -6.58 -1.42 31.40
C VAL A 30 -6.22 -0.45 32.52
N ARG A 31 -6.22 -0.96 33.76
CA ARG A 31 -6.01 -0.17 34.98
C ARG A 31 -4.65 0.50 35.09
N GLY A 32 -3.61 -0.06 34.49
CA GLY A 32 -2.24 0.45 34.60
C GLY A 32 -1.90 1.46 33.50
N PRO A 33 -1.58 2.74 33.83
CA PRO A 33 -1.22 3.74 32.82
C PRO A 33 -0.03 3.30 31.95
N TRP A 34 0.97 2.63 32.55
CA TRP A 34 2.13 2.10 31.83
C TRP A 34 1.75 0.96 30.86
N LYS A 35 0.76 0.11 31.21
CA LYS A 35 0.25 -0.95 30.33
C LYS A 35 -0.54 -0.37 29.17
N ARG A 36 -1.38 0.64 29.43
CA ARG A 36 -2.13 1.34 28.38
C ARG A 36 -1.19 1.97 27.35
N ARG A 37 -0.13 2.64 27.81
CA ARG A 37 0.91 3.18 26.91
C ARG A 37 1.58 2.09 26.08
N ARG A 38 1.95 0.97 26.70
CA ARG A 38 2.56 -0.18 26.03
C ARG A 38 1.65 -0.78 24.95
N PHE A 39 0.37 -0.97 25.26
CA PHE A 39 -0.60 -1.48 24.30
C PHE A 39 -0.86 -0.49 23.16
N GLY A 40 -0.83 0.82 23.43
CA GLY A 40 -0.85 1.84 22.39
C GLY A 40 0.27 1.66 21.36
N ILE A 41 1.51 1.49 21.82
CA ILE A 41 2.67 1.24 20.95
C ILE A 41 2.47 -0.02 20.11
N TRP A 42 2.04 -1.13 20.71
CA TRP A 42 1.79 -2.37 19.96
C TRP A 42 0.67 -2.25 18.94
N ARG A 43 -0.40 -1.53 19.26
CA ARG A 43 -1.48 -1.29 18.30
C ARG A 43 -0.96 -0.53 17.08
N GLU A 44 -0.11 0.47 17.29
CA GLU A 44 0.53 1.23 16.22
C GLU A 44 1.49 0.37 15.39
N GLU A 45 2.26 -0.50 16.02
CA GLU A 45 3.14 -1.47 15.34
C GLU A 45 2.33 -2.47 14.49
N GLN A 46 1.25 -3.04 15.03
CA GLN A 46 0.37 -3.95 14.30
C GLN A 46 -0.29 -3.26 13.11
N PHE A 47 -0.81 -2.04 13.31
CA PHE A 47 -1.37 -1.25 12.21
C PHE A 47 -0.32 -0.94 11.13
N SER A 48 0.88 -0.54 11.54
CA SER A 48 1.98 -0.26 10.62
C SER A 48 2.44 -1.51 9.85
N ALA A 49 2.41 -2.69 10.48
CA ALA A 49 2.71 -3.96 9.84
C ALA A 49 1.62 -4.34 8.82
N GLN A 50 0.34 -4.18 9.18
CA GLN A 50 -0.79 -4.41 8.27
C GLN A 50 -0.74 -3.49 7.06
N MET A 51 -0.45 -2.19 7.27
CA MET A 51 -0.30 -1.23 6.18
C MET A 51 0.88 -1.57 5.25
N ARG A 52 1.99 -2.05 5.80
CA ARG A 52 3.13 -2.55 5.00
C ARG A 52 2.73 -3.76 4.16
N ALA A 53 2.12 -4.76 4.77
CA ALA A 53 1.65 -5.96 4.07
C ALA A 53 0.62 -5.63 2.97
N ALA A 54 -0.30 -4.71 3.23
CA ALA A 54 -1.28 -4.26 2.24
C ALA A 54 -0.59 -3.59 1.03
N ARG A 55 0.39 -2.71 1.29
CA ARG A 55 1.18 -2.07 0.22
C ARG A 55 1.99 -3.08 -0.58
N GLU A 56 2.63 -4.05 0.08
CA GLU A 56 3.38 -5.12 -0.59
C GLU A 56 2.47 -5.98 -1.48
N ALA A 57 1.27 -6.33 -0.99
CA ALA A 57 0.28 -7.05 -1.78
C ALA A 57 -0.20 -6.26 -2.99
N GLU A 58 -0.45 -4.96 -2.83
CA GLU A 58 -0.81 -4.06 -3.94
C GLU A 58 0.30 -3.94 -4.97
N GLN A 59 1.54 -3.73 -4.53
CA GLN A 59 2.71 -3.69 -5.43
C GLN A 59 2.87 -5.00 -6.19
N LYS A 60 2.71 -6.14 -5.52
CA LYS A 60 2.79 -7.45 -6.18
C LYS A 60 1.71 -7.61 -7.24
N ARG A 61 0.46 -7.24 -6.91
CA ARG A 61 -0.66 -7.27 -7.87
C ARG A 61 -0.38 -6.38 -9.09
N GLN A 62 0.13 -5.16 -8.89
CA GLN A 62 0.50 -4.27 -9.99
C GLN A 62 1.62 -4.86 -10.86
N ALA A 63 2.65 -5.44 -10.24
CA ALA A 63 3.73 -6.11 -10.97
C ALA A 63 3.22 -7.30 -11.79
N GLU A 64 2.28 -8.08 -11.27
CA GLU A 64 1.64 -9.19 -11.99
C GLU A 64 0.84 -8.71 -13.20
N LEU A 65 0.08 -7.61 -13.06
CA LEU A 65 -0.67 -6.99 -14.17
C LEU A 65 0.25 -6.44 -15.26
N MET A 66 1.40 -5.87 -14.88
CA MET A 66 2.40 -5.40 -15.84
C MET A 66 3.13 -6.54 -16.54
N ALA A 67 3.41 -7.64 -15.82
CA ALA A 67 4.05 -8.82 -16.41
C ALA A 67 3.12 -9.56 -17.38
N ASN A 68 1.81 -9.55 -17.14
CA ASN A 68 0.79 -10.19 -17.96
C ASN A 68 -0.33 -9.20 -18.32
N PRO A 69 -0.05 -8.23 -19.21
CA PRO A 69 -1.02 -7.20 -19.54
C PRO A 69 -2.22 -7.80 -20.29
N SER A 70 -3.41 -7.31 -19.98
CA SER A 70 -4.61 -7.67 -20.74
C SER A 70 -4.53 -7.11 -22.17
N ALA A 71 -5.26 -7.72 -23.11
CA ALA A 71 -5.34 -7.21 -24.48
C ALA A 71 -5.84 -5.75 -24.52
N GLU A 72 -6.79 -5.40 -23.64
CA GLU A 72 -7.30 -4.03 -23.52
C GLU A 72 -6.22 -3.04 -23.07
N LEU A 73 -5.35 -3.44 -22.13
CA LEU A 73 -4.25 -2.60 -21.67
C LEU A 73 -3.21 -2.40 -22.79
N VAL A 74 -2.89 -3.46 -23.53
CA VAL A 74 -1.99 -3.39 -24.69
C VAL A 74 -2.52 -2.42 -25.75
N GLU A 75 -3.81 -2.51 -26.10
CA GLU A 75 -4.43 -1.58 -27.06
C GLU A 75 -4.43 -0.14 -26.54
N ALA A 76 -4.75 0.08 -25.26
CA ALA A 76 -4.69 1.41 -24.67
C ALA A 76 -3.28 2.03 -24.75
N TYR A 77 -2.23 1.23 -24.55
CA TYR A 77 -0.84 1.69 -24.72
C TYR A 77 -0.48 1.98 -26.18
N ARG A 78 -1.04 1.24 -27.15
CA ARG A 78 -0.88 1.55 -28.59
C ARG A 78 -1.53 2.88 -28.94
N GLU A 79 -2.74 3.13 -28.42
CA GLU A 79 -3.44 4.42 -28.58
C GLU A 79 -2.59 5.57 -28.00
N LEU A 80 -2.04 5.39 -26.80
CA LEU A 80 -1.16 6.38 -26.16
C LEU A 80 0.10 6.64 -27.01
N GLN A 81 0.78 5.60 -27.49
CA GLN A 81 1.97 5.75 -28.32
C GLN A 81 1.69 6.49 -29.64
N ALA A 82 0.52 6.26 -30.24
CA ALA A 82 0.09 6.97 -31.43
C ALA A 82 -0.13 8.47 -31.14
N ALA A 83 -0.77 8.79 -30.01
CA ALA A 83 -0.99 10.17 -29.57
C ALA A 83 0.33 10.90 -29.23
N GLU A 84 1.30 10.22 -28.61
CA GLU A 84 2.65 10.76 -28.37
C GLU A 84 3.38 11.07 -29.68
N THR A 85 3.25 10.17 -30.66
CA THR A 85 3.88 10.35 -31.98
C THR A 85 3.27 11.52 -32.74
N ALA A 86 1.95 11.68 -32.67
CA ALA A 86 1.23 12.76 -33.35
C ALA A 86 1.50 14.13 -32.71
N SER A 87 1.50 14.20 -31.38
CA SER A 87 1.74 15.45 -30.63
C SER A 87 3.22 15.84 -30.54
N GLY A 88 4.14 14.89 -30.73
CA GLY A 88 5.57 15.07 -30.47
C GLY A 88 5.93 15.18 -28.98
N ALA A 89 4.92 15.13 -28.09
CA ALA A 89 5.10 15.14 -26.64
C ALA A 89 5.18 13.70 -26.12
N ARG A 90 6.03 13.46 -25.11
CA ARG A 90 6.10 12.20 -24.38
C ARG A 90 5.55 12.36 -22.98
N ILE A 91 4.58 11.52 -22.63
CA ILE A 91 4.18 11.35 -21.25
C ILE A 91 5.22 10.42 -20.64
N GLY A 92 6.13 10.99 -19.84
CA GLY A 92 7.10 10.21 -19.07
C GLY A 92 6.40 9.33 -18.01
N CYS A 93 7.04 9.10 -16.87
CA CYS A 93 6.33 8.52 -15.73
C CYS A 93 5.24 9.50 -15.27
N ALA A 94 4.01 9.34 -15.73
CA ALA A 94 2.87 10.14 -15.32
C ALA A 94 2.73 10.01 -13.79
N ARG A 95 3.21 11.03 -13.06
CA ARG A 95 3.27 11.02 -11.60
C ARG A 95 1.85 10.96 -11.04
N GLY A 96 1.41 9.76 -10.66
CA GLY A 96 0.16 9.53 -9.93
C GLY A 96 -0.95 8.80 -10.69
N GLY A 97 -0.79 8.53 -11.99
CA GLY A 97 -1.75 7.71 -12.74
C GLY A 97 -1.48 6.21 -12.57
N ASP A 98 -2.52 5.40 -12.35
CA ASP A 98 -2.40 3.94 -12.39
C ASP A 98 -2.27 3.47 -13.84
N MET A 99 -1.03 3.26 -14.27
CA MET A 99 -0.72 2.79 -15.61
C MET A 99 -1.09 1.31 -15.86
N THR A 100 -1.57 0.59 -14.83
CA THR A 100 -2.14 -0.76 -14.99
C THR A 100 -3.62 -0.75 -15.40
N ASP A 101 -4.26 0.42 -15.37
CA ASP A 101 -5.66 0.60 -15.78
C ASP A 101 -5.77 1.14 -17.22
N PRO A 102 -6.37 0.38 -18.15
CA PRO A 102 -6.56 0.81 -19.54
C PRO A 102 -7.32 2.14 -19.67
N LYS A 103 -8.27 2.43 -18.78
CA LYS A 103 -9.04 3.69 -18.84
C LYS A 103 -8.16 4.89 -18.55
N THR A 104 -7.30 4.78 -17.54
CA THR A 104 -6.31 5.80 -17.21
C THR A 104 -5.34 6.04 -18.37
N VAL A 105 -4.83 4.96 -18.98
CA VAL A 105 -3.94 5.06 -20.15
C VAL A 105 -4.62 5.74 -21.34
N ARG A 106 -5.88 5.40 -21.65
CA ARG A 106 -6.65 6.06 -22.72
C ARG A 106 -6.97 7.52 -22.41
N ALA A 107 -7.23 7.87 -21.16
CA ALA A 107 -7.47 9.25 -20.77
C ALA A 107 -6.22 10.11 -21.03
N LEU A 108 -5.03 9.58 -20.73
CA LEU A 108 -3.75 10.23 -21.06
C LEU A 108 -3.55 10.38 -22.57
N ALA A 109 -3.91 9.35 -23.36
CA ALA A 109 -3.83 9.43 -24.83
C ALA A 109 -4.72 10.56 -25.38
N ARG A 110 -5.96 10.67 -24.90
CA ARG A 110 -6.89 11.74 -25.28
C ARG A 110 -6.37 13.11 -24.92
N LEU A 111 -5.85 13.29 -23.71
CA LEU A 111 -5.26 14.56 -23.29
C LEU A 111 -4.11 15.02 -24.21
N LEU A 112 -3.30 14.09 -24.73
CA LEU A 112 -2.26 14.43 -25.71
C LEU A 112 -2.84 14.81 -27.07
N SER A 113 -3.84 14.08 -27.54
CA SER A 113 -4.50 14.39 -28.81
C SER A 113 -5.19 15.75 -28.76
N ASP A 114 -5.92 16.06 -27.69
CA ASP A 114 -6.62 17.32 -27.49
C ASP A 114 -5.66 18.53 -27.40
N HIS A 115 -4.39 18.31 -27.04
CA HIS A 115 -3.37 19.36 -26.97
C HIS A 115 -2.58 19.54 -28.26
N ALA A 116 -2.72 18.62 -29.22
CA ALA A 116 -2.04 18.66 -30.52
C ALA A 116 -2.87 19.36 -31.61
N GLU A 117 -4.18 19.55 -31.40
CA GLU A 117 -5.08 20.37 -32.23
C GLU A 117 -5.03 21.85 -31.87
#